data_AF-A0A1R1Y1I6-F1
#
_entry.id   AF-A0A1R1Y1I6-F1
#
_cell.length_a   1.000
_cell.length_b   1.000
_cell.length_c   1.000
_cell.angle_alpha   90.00
_cell.angle_beta   90.00
_cell.angle_gamma   90.00
#
_symmetry.space_group_name_H-M   'P 1'
#
loop_
_entity.id
_entity.type
_entity.pdbx_description
1 polymer ?
#
loop_
_entity_poly.entity_id
_entity_poly.type
_entity_poly.pdbx_seq_one_letter_code
_entity_poly.pdbx_strand_id
1 'polypeptide(L)'
;MASGFGYNGQNRCFPFWQDFEKCYILSPQDNKSECRAKKDDYMECLHHFKEQARVNIIKAAEIKNYKNSSQVGSKHKIIDLSDTSTS
;
A
#
# COMPACT_ATOMS: atom_id res chain seq x y z
N MET A 1 19.37 8.96 10.17
CA MET A 1 20.34 8.36 9.24
C MET A 1 19.59 7.95 7.98
N ALA A 2 19.89 8.61 6.86
CA ALA A 2 19.07 8.65 5.64
C ALA A 2 19.74 7.92 4.46
N SER A 3 20.40 6.78 4.71
CA SER A 3 21.07 6.00 3.66
C SER A 3 20.16 4.97 2.99
N GLY A 4 18.95 4.77 3.50
CA GLY A 4 18.01 3.83 2.90
C GLY A 4 18.32 2.35 3.13
N PHE A 5 19.31 2.03 3.95
CA PHE A 5 19.65 0.67 4.38
C PHE A 5 19.15 0.43 5.80
N GLY A 6 18.37 -0.63 6.00
CA GLY A 6 17.96 -1.16 7.31
C GLY A 6 18.81 -2.35 7.75
N TYR A 7 18.37 -3.02 8.80
CA TYR A 7 19.10 -4.13 9.44
C TYR A 7 19.41 -5.30 8.49
N ASN A 8 18.52 -5.57 7.52
CA ASN A 8 18.67 -6.66 6.54
C ASN A 8 19.08 -6.16 5.13
N GLY A 9 19.71 -4.99 5.02
CA GLY A 9 20.08 -4.39 3.74
C GLY A 9 19.12 -3.29 3.28
N GLN A 10 18.98 -3.10 1.97
CA GLN A 10 18.19 -1.99 1.41
C GLN A 10 16.74 -2.04 1.91
N ASN A 11 16.22 -0.89 2.35
CA ASN A 11 14.85 -0.81 2.85
C ASN A 11 13.85 -1.06 1.71
N ARG A 12 12.68 -1.62 2.05
CA ARG A 12 11.64 -2.01 1.06
C ARG A 12 11.15 -0.82 0.20
N CYS A 13 11.15 0.38 0.77
CA CYS A 13 10.63 1.59 0.11
C CYS A 13 11.73 2.45 -0.53
N PHE A 14 12.96 1.95 -0.62
CA PHE A 14 14.10 2.73 -1.11
C PHE A 14 13.96 3.11 -2.58
N PRO A 15 13.42 2.25 -3.47
CA PRO A 15 13.18 2.65 -4.85
C PRO A 15 12.26 3.87 -4.97
N PHE A 16 11.21 3.95 -4.13
CA PHE A 16 10.31 5.11 -4.10
C PHE A 16 10.99 6.36 -3.56
N TRP A 17 11.85 6.21 -2.55
CA TRP A 17 12.69 7.31 -2.08
C TRP A 17 13.62 7.83 -3.19
N GLN A 18 14.29 6.94 -3.93
CA GLN A 18 15.18 7.33 -5.03
C GLN A 18 14.44 8.08 -6.13
N ASP A 19 13.21 7.66 -6.46
CA ASP A 19 12.37 8.36 -7.44
C ASP A 19 12.00 9.77 -6.97
N PHE A 20 11.62 9.92 -5.71
CA PHE A 20 11.34 11.23 -5.13
C PHE A 20 12.59 12.11 -5.10
N GLU A 21 13.72 11.57 -4.64
CA GLU A 21 14.99 12.28 -4.54
C GLU A 21 15.48 12.76 -5.92
N LYS A 22 15.43 11.90 -6.94
CA LYS A 22 15.74 12.28 -8.33
C LYS A 22 14.86 13.43 -8.80
N CYS A 23 13.55 13.34 -8.60
CA CYS A 23 12.64 14.40 -8.99
C CYS A 23 12.96 15.71 -8.25
N TYR A 24 13.16 15.64 -6.94
CA TYR A 24 13.36 16.80 -6.08
C TYR A 24 14.69 17.52 -6.34
N ILE A 25 15.74 16.79 -6.69
CA ILE A 25 17.06 17.34 -7.02
C ILE A 25 17.08 17.94 -8.43
N LEU A 26 16.43 17.29 -9.41
CA LEU A 26 16.41 17.75 -10.80
C LEU A 26 15.46 18.93 -11.04
N SER A 27 14.48 19.15 -10.15
CA SER A 27 13.49 20.21 -10.29
C SER A 27 14.00 21.57 -9.80
N PRO A 28 13.73 22.66 -10.54
CA PRO A 28 13.91 24.02 -10.04
C PRO A 28 13.14 24.25 -8.73
N GLN A 29 13.62 25.16 -7.89
CA GLN A 29 13.04 25.42 -6.56
C GLN A 29 11.53 25.71 -6.60
N ASP A 30 11.07 26.43 -7.62
CA ASP A 30 9.67 26.82 -7.80
C ASP A 30 8.76 25.66 -8.24
N ASN A 31 9.33 24.59 -8.80
CA ASN A 31 8.60 23.44 -9.34
C ASN A 31 8.73 22.18 -8.47
N LYS A 32 9.37 22.26 -7.30
CA LYS A 32 9.50 21.11 -6.38
C LYS A 32 8.16 20.50 -5.96
N SER A 33 7.08 21.26 -6.02
CA SER A 33 5.72 20.76 -5.79
C SER A 33 5.26 19.73 -6.82
N GLU A 34 5.82 19.72 -8.03
CA GLU A 34 5.51 18.73 -9.07
C GLU A 34 5.94 17.31 -8.66
N CYS A 35 6.95 17.19 -7.79
CA CYS A 35 7.41 15.92 -7.23
C CYS A 35 6.50 15.35 -6.14
N ARG A 36 5.36 15.98 -5.85
CA ARG A 36 4.41 15.52 -4.84
C ARG A 36 3.90 14.11 -5.12
N ALA A 37 3.69 13.75 -6.38
CA ALA A 37 3.24 12.38 -6.73
C ALA A 37 4.24 11.32 -6.23
N LYS A 38 5.54 11.52 -6.50
CA LYS A 38 6.60 10.61 -6.04
C LYS A 38 6.75 10.59 -4.52
N LYS A 39 6.57 11.75 -3.87
CA LYS A 39 6.51 11.83 -2.41
C LYS A 39 5.35 11.00 -1.86
N ASP A 40 4.17 11.12 -2.46
CA ASP A 40 2.97 10.43 -2.01
C ASP A 40 3.12 8.90 -2.16
N ASP A 41 3.80 8.42 -3.21
CA ASP A 41 4.13 7.00 -3.38
C ASP A 41 5.09 6.50 -2.29
N TYR A 42 6.13 7.29 -1.95
CA TYR A 42 7.04 6.96 -0.85
C TYR A 42 6.33 6.89 0.50
N MET A 43 5.45 7.86 0.79
CA MET A 43 4.67 7.89 2.03
C MET A 43 3.62 6.77 2.08
N GLU A 44 3.06 6.38 0.93
CA GLU A 44 2.17 5.24 0.81
C GLU A 44 2.90 3.95 1.16
N CYS A 45 4.08 3.69 0.58
CA CYS A 45 4.87 2.50 0.91
C CYS A 45 5.27 2.42 2.39
N LEU A 46 5.53 3.56 3.04
CA LEU A 46 5.92 3.57 4.45
C LEU A 46 4.76 3.27 5.41
N HIS A 47 3.55 3.74 5.07
CA HIS A 47 2.43 3.74 6.01
C HIS A 47 1.24 2.87 5.58
N HIS A 48 1.17 2.48 4.32
CA HIS A 48 0.13 1.64 3.72
C HIS A 48 -1.30 2.15 3.96
N PHE A 49 -1.51 3.47 4.12
CA PHE A 49 -2.84 4.02 4.44
C PHE A 49 -3.88 3.70 3.35
N LYS A 50 -3.49 3.87 2.08
CA LYS A 50 -4.38 3.62 0.94
C LYS A 50 -4.67 2.12 0.79
N GLU A 51 -3.66 1.28 0.97
CA GLU A 51 -3.80 -0.17 0.98
C GLU A 51 -4.75 -0.65 2.09
N GLN A 52 -4.53 -0.21 3.33
CA GLN A 52 -5.39 -0.57 4.48
C GLN A 52 -6.85 -0.15 4.23
N ALA A 53 -7.07 1.06 3.74
CA ALA A 53 -8.41 1.54 3.40
C ALA A 53 -9.08 0.66 2.33
N ARG A 54 -8.34 0.29 1.27
CA ARG A 54 -8.83 -0.58 0.20
C ARG A 54 -9.16 -1.98 0.70
N VAL A 55 -8.30 -2.57 1.52
CA VAL A 55 -8.52 -3.90 2.12
C VAL A 55 -9.77 -3.88 2.99
N ASN A 56 -9.98 -2.83 3.79
CA ASN A 56 -11.18 -2.70 4.63
C ASN A 56 -12.47 -2.63 3.81
N ILE A 57 -12.45 -1.88 2.69
CA ILE A 57 -13.60 -1.79 1.78
C ILE A 57 -13.91 -3.16 1.14
N ILE A 58 -12.88 -3.86 0.66
CA ILE A 58 -13.04 -5.19 0.04
C ILE A 58 -13.60 -6.18 1.06
N LYS A 59 -13.04 -6.22 2.28
CA LYS A 59 -13.52 -7.08 3.37
C LYS A 59 -14.98 -6.79 3.71
N ALA A 60 -15.36 -5.52 3.83
CA ALA A 60 -16.75 -5.13 4.10
C ALA A 60 -17.71 -5.58 2.97
N ALA A 61 -17.29 -5.43 1.71
CA ALA A 61 -18.06 -5.88 0.55
C ALA A 61 -18.21 -7.41 0.52
N GLU A 62 -17.15 -8.15 0.80
CA GLU A 62 -17.16 -9.61 0.87
C GLU A 62 -18.11 -10.12 1.96
N ILE A 63 -18.06 -9.56 3.16
CA ILE A 63 -18.98 -9.90 4.26
C ILE A 63 -20.44 -9.66 3.86
N LYS A 64 -20.72 -8.56 3.16
CA LYS A 64 -22.07 -8.26 2.66
C LYS A 64 -22.52 -9.28 1.63
N ASN A 65 -21.66 -9.62 0.67
CA ASN A 65 -21.95 -10.62 -0.36
C ASN A 65 -22.16 -12.01 0.24
N TYR A 66 -21.36 -12.40 1.23
CA TYR A 66 -21.52 -13.64 1.97
C TYR A 66 -22.90 -13.73 2.62
N LYS A 67 -23.30 -12.71 3.40
CA LYS A 67 -24.64 -12.66 4.05
C LYS A 67 -25.78 -12.79 3.04
N ASN A 68 -25.67 -12.11 1.90
CA ASN A 68 -26.66 -12.21 0.82
C ASN A 68 -26.70 -13.62 0.22
N SER A 69 -25.55 -14.24 -0.01
CA SER A 69 -25.45 -15.59 -0.58
C SER A 69 -25.99 -16.68 0.35
N SER A 70 -25.83 -16.52 1.68
CA SER A 70 -26.42 -17.41 2.69
C SER A 70 -27.95 -17.39 2.64
N GLN A 71 -28.57 -16.25 2.31
CA GLN A 71 -30.03 -16.17 2.14
C GLN A 71 -30.51 -16.77 0.81
N VAL A 72 -29.64 -16.82 -0.20
CA VAL A 72 -29.95 -17.38 -1.53
C VAL A 72 -29.60 -18.88 -1.62
N GLY A 73 -29.08 -19.50 -0.55
CA GLY A 73 -28.76 -20.92 -0.50
C GLY A 73 -27.47 -21.31 -1.25
N SER A 74 -26.63 -20.32 -1.63
CA SER A 74 -25.37 -20.57 -2.33
C SER A 74 -24.18 -20.54 -1.37
N LYS A 75 -23.35 -21.59 -1.36
CA LYS A 75 -22.19 -21.74 -0.46
C LYS A 75 -21.01 -20.86 -0.90
N HIS A 76 -21.06 -19.54 -0.65
CA HIS A 76 -19.87 -18.69 -0.78
C HIS A 76 -18.97 -18.87 0.45
N LYS A 77 -17.68 -19.15 0.29
CA LYS A 77 -16.70 -19.19 1.40
C LYS A 77 -15.93 -17.87 1.43
N ILE A 78 -15.91 -17.17 2.56
CA ILE A 78 -15.01 -16.03 2.77
C ILE A 78 -13.59 -16.60 2.88
N ILE A 79 -12.65 -16.08 2.08
CA ILE A 79 -11.25 -16.50 2.14
C ILE A 79 -10.54 -15.60 3.15
N ASP A 80 -10.13 -16.16 4.30
CA ASP A 80 -9.32 -15.42 5.25
C ASP A 80 -7.84 -15.45 4.83
N LEU A 81 -7.34 -14.30 4.39
CA LEU A 81 -5.96 -14.12 3.96
C LEU A 81 -4.96 -14.12 5.14
N SER A 82 -5.42 -14.12 6.41
CA SER A 82 -4.52 -14.30 7.56
C SER A 82 -4.01 -15.73 7.72
N ASP A 83 -4.70 -16.72 7.16
CA ASP A 83 -4.30 -18.14 7.28
C ASP A 83 -3.18 -18.52 6.29
N THR A 84 -2.92 -17.69 5.28
CA THR A 84 -1.91 -17.96 4.24
C THR A 84 -0.48 -17.55 4.60
N SER A 85 -0.22 -17.01 5.80
CA SER A 85 1.14 -16.62 6.23
C SER A 85 1.88 -17.66 7.10
N THR A 86 1.39 -18.90 7.15
CA THR A 86 2.08 -20.01 7.84
C THR A 86 2.54 -21.07 6.84
N SER A 87 3.61 -20.79 6.10
CA SER A 87 4.50 -21.78 5.48
C SER A 87 5.84 -21.13 5.17
#